data_AF-A0A4Y2CEG7-F1
#
_entry.id   AF-A0A4Y2CEG7-F1
#
_cell.length_a   1.000
_cell.length_b   1.000
_cell.length_c   1.000
_cell.angle_alpha   90.00
_cell.angle_beta   90.00
_cell.angle_gamma   90.00
#
_symmetry.space_group_name_H-M   'P 1'
#
loop_
_entity.id
_entity.type
_entity.pdbx_description
1 polymer ?
#
loop_
_entity_poly.entity_id
_entity_poly.type
_entity_poly.pdbx_seq_one_letter_code
_entity_poly.pdbx_strand_id
1 'polypeptide(L)'
;MGHLFLLCRKTKFLGFVFDTKLTFRSHIKHLKTKCIQTLNIVKVLSNTSWGADKVSLLRIYRSLIRSKLDCGVPVYGSAAKSTLKMLDSVHHQGLRIATGTFRTTPIPSPHIISGEPSLELRRRRPSLSYFYKIKSDESHPQHYKVINPFLGLYFQSDYLLSQLLASELEKS
;
A
#
# COMPACT_ATOMS: atom_id res chain seq x y z
N MET A 1 17.24 22.39 -38.78
CA MET A 1 17.25 22.68 -37.32
C MET A 1 16.38 21.66 -36.62
N GLY A 2 16.98 20.61 -36.05
CA GLY A 2 16.26 19.56 -35.33
C GLY A 2 15.86 20.05 -33.95
N HIS A 3 14.56 20.21 -33.69
CA HIS A 3 14.05 20.59 -32.38
C HIS A 3 14.25 19.42 -31.42
N LEU A 4 15.23 19.55 -30.51
CA LEU A 4 15.49 18.58 -29.47
C LEU A 4 14.26 18.54 -28.55
N PHE A 5 13.38 17.55 -28.70
CA PHE A 5 12.35 17.28 -27.71
C PHE A 5 13.07 16.93 -26.41
N LEU A 6 13.05 17.86 -25.44
CA LEU A 6 13.45 17.58 -24.07
C LEU A 6 12.59 16.41 -23.59
N LEU A 7 13.19 15.22 -23.52
CA LEU A 7 12.55 14.03 -23.00
C LEU A 7 12.20 14.31 -21.54
N CYS A 8 10.97 14.76 -21.29
CA CYS A 8 10.50 15.06 -19.96
C CYS A 8 10.53 13.77 -19.15
N ARG A 9 11.57 13.60 -18.32
CA ARG A 9 11.87 12.32 -17.64
C ARG A 9 10.79 11.93 -16.62
N LYS A 10 9.82 12.82 -16.35
CA LYS A 10 8.73 12.63 -15.38
C LYS A 10 7.44 13.23 -15.91
N THR A 11 6.40 12.44 -16.06
CA THR A 11 5.06 12.93 -16.44
C THR A 11 4.10 12.81 -15.26
N LYS A 12 3.18 13.76 -15.13
CA LYS A 12 2.12 13.72 -14.11
C LYS A 12 0.80 13.36 -14.78
N PHE A 13 0.13 12.33 -14.28
CA PHE A 13 -1.18 11.92 -14.76
C PHE A 13 -2.00 11.38 -13.59
N LEU A 14 -3.25 11.84 -13.46
CA LEU A 14 -4.15 11.51 -12.33
C LEU A 14 -3.51 11.73 -10.92
N GLY A 15 -2.58 12.69 -10.80
CA GLY A 15 -1.84 12.94 -9.55
C GLY A 15 -0.71 11.95 -9.26
N PHE A 16 -0.48 10.97 -10.12
CA PHE A 16 0.67 10.06 -10.10
C PHE A 16 1.83 10.62 -10.91
N VAL A 17 3.06 10.31 -10.50
CA VAL A 17 4.29 10.73 -11.19
C VAL A 17 4.92 9.50 -11.83
N PHE A 18 4.95 9.46 -13.15
CA PHE A 18 5.53 8.38 -13.92
C PHE A 18 6.94 8.77 -14.34
N ASP A 19 7.92 7.96 -13.98
CA ASP A 19 9.26 8.03 -14.57
C ASP A 19 9.33 7.19 -15.84
N THR A 20 10.29 7.49 -16.71
CA THR A 20 10.44 6.81 -18.02
C THR A 20 10.59 5.30 -17.94
N LYS A 21 11.05 4.77 -16.79
CA LYS A 21 11.24 3.34 -16.53
C LYS A 21 10.12 2.73 -15.68
N LEU A 22 9.07 3.50 -15.36
CA LEU A 22 7.96 3.08 -14.50
C LEU A 22 8.41 2.45 -13.17
N THR A 23 9.53 2.95 -12.61
CA THR A 23 10.05 2.49 -11.32
C THR A 23 9.24 3.03 -10.14
N PHE A 24 8.48 4.10 -10.36
CA PHE A 24 7.68 4.84 -9.38
C PHE A 24 8.46 5.37 -8.18
N ARG A 25 9.79 5.35 -8.22
CA ARG A 25 10.64 5.74 -7.07
C ARG A 25 10.43 7.19 -6.67
N SER A 26 10.33 8.10 -7.66
CA SER A 26 10.06 9.52 -7.40
C SER A 26 8.66 9.72 -6.81
N HIS A 27 7.68 8.97 -7.31
CA HIS A 27 6.30 9.03 -6.81
C HIS A 27 6.21 8.51 -5.37
N ILE A 28 6.77 7.34 -5.08
CA ILE A 28 6.74 6.72 -3.74
C ILE A 28 7.46 7.61 -2.71
N LYS A 29 8.57 8.25 -3.08
CA LYS A 29 9.23 9.26 -2.21
C LYS A 29 8.28 10.41 -1.86
N HIS A 30 7.61 10.96 -2.87
CA HIS A 30 6.65 12.05 -2.68
C HIS A 30 5.44 11.62 -1.83
N LEU A 31 4.90 10.44 -2.11
CA LEU A 31 3.80 9.83 -1.36
C LEU A 31 4.18 9.64 0.10
N LYS A 32 5.37 9.08 0.37
CA LYS A 32 5.92 8.93 1.72
C LYS A 32 5.95 10.27 2.46
N THR A 33 6.49 11.32 1.85
CA THR A 33 6.55 12.66 2.46
C THR A 33 5.16 13.18 2.82
N LYS A 34 4.19 13.08 1.90
CA LYS A 34 2.80 13.49 2.15
C LYS A 34 2.15 12.69 3.29
N CYS A 35 2.40 11.39 3.36
CA CYS A 35 1.85 10.56 4.43
C CYS A 35 2.52 10.87 5.77
N ILE A 36 3.82 11.16 5.82
CA ILE A 36 4.51 11.60 7.05
C ILE A 36 3.95 12.93 7.54
N GLN A 37 3.70 13.89 6.65
CA GLN A 37 3.05 15.15 7.00
C GLN A 37 1.65 14.90 7.58
N THR A 38 0.87 14.01 6.96
CA THR A 38 -0.47 13.63 7.45
C THR A 38 -0.38 12.92 8.81
N LEU A 39 0.63 12.09 9.03
CA LEU A 39 0.88 11.43 10.32
C LEU A 39 1.16 12.41 11.45
N ASN A 40 1.73 13.59 11.17
CA ASN A 40 1.96 14.58 12.21
C ASN A 40 0.64 15.07 12.82
N ILE A 41 -0.46 15.08 12.07
CA ILE A 41 -1.80 15.37 12.62
C ILE A 41 -2.18 14.30 13.64
N VAL A 42 -2.00 13.02 13.31
CA VAL A 42 -2.29 11.89 14.23
C VAL A 42 -1.40 11.97 15.48
N LYS A 43 -0.13 12.37 15.34
CA LYS A 43 0.79 12.57 16.48
C LYS A 43 0.34 13.69 17.41
N VAL A 44 -0.15 14.80 16.86
CA VAL A 44 -0.65 15.90 17.68
C VAL A 44 -1.87 15.43 18.45
N LEU A 45 -2.83 14.78 17.78
CA LEU A 45 -4.04 14.25 18.41
C LEU A 45 -3.74 13.21 19.49
N SER A 46 -2.74 12.35 19.30
CA SER A 46 -2.34 11.33 20.29
C SER A 46 -1.68 11.91 21.54
N ASN A 47 -1.11 13.11 21.46
CA ASN A 47 -0.34 13.73 22.55
C ASN A 47 -1.08 14.87 23.26
N THR A 48 -2.36 15.10 22.94
CA THR A 48 -3.17 16.12 23.61
C THR A 48 -3.67 15.65 24.98
N SER A 49 -3.87 16.59 25.93
CA SER A 49 -4.29 16.30 27.31
C SER A 49 -5.67 15.63 27.41
N TRP A 50 -6.52 15.80 26.39
CA TRP A 50 -7.81 15.11 26.21
C TRP A 50 -7.73 13.99 25.16
N GLY A 51 -6.53 13.42 24.95
CA GLY A 51 -6.14 12.61 23.80
C GLY A 51 -7.21 11.67 23.24
N ALA A 52 -7.30 11.61 21.91
CA ALA A 52 -8.23 10.73 21.22
C ALA A 52 -7.97 9.26 21.61
N ASP A 53 -9.05 8.49 21.80
CA ASP A 53 -8.94 7.08 22.12
C ASP A 53 -8.27 6.29 20.96
N LYS A 54 -7.70 5.13 21.28
CA LYS A 54 -6.97 4.29 20.31
C LYS A 54 -7.81 3.93 19.08
N VAL A 55 -9.12 3.69 19.26
CA VAL A 55 -10.03 3.34 18.16
C VAL A 55 -10.22 4.55 17.25
N SER A 56 -10.42 5.73 17.80
CA SER A 56 -10.50 6.98 17.04
C SER A 56 -9.20 7.29 16.30
N LEU A 57 -8.03 7.16 16.94
CA LEU A 57 -6.74 7.35 16.27
C LEU A 57 -6.52 6.34 15.13
N LEU A 58 -6.89 5.08 15.33
CA LEU A 58 -6.84 4.06 14.26
C LEU A 58 -7.82 4.38 13.13
N ARG A 59 -9.02 4.89 13.42
CA ARG A 59 -9.97 5.34 12.39
C ARG A 59 -9.41 6.49 11.57
N ILE A 60 -8.80 7.48 12.20
CA ILE A 60 -8.15 8.62 11.53
C ILE A 60 -6.95 8.15 10.70
N TYR A 61 -6.14 7.24 11.24
CA TYR A 61 -5.04 6.63 10.50
C TYR A 61 -5.54 5.92 9.22
N ARG A 62 -6.59 5.11 9.36
CA ARG A 62 -7.22 4.37 8.25
C ARG A 62 -7.78 5.33 7.19
N SER A 63 -8.45 6.40 7.61
CA SER A 63 -9.12 7.32 6.70
C SER A 63 -8.16 8.26 5.97
N LEU A 64 -7.06 8.69 6.59
CA LEU A 64 -6.17 9.71 6.01
C LEU A 64 -4.88 9.16 5.41
N ILE A 65 -4.29 8.12 6.00
CA ILE A 65 -3.00 7.58 5.58
C ILE A 65 -3.19 6.29 4.79
N ARG A 66 -3.90 5.31 5.38
CA ARG A 66 -4.10 4.00 4.74
C ARG A 66 -4.87 4.14 3.42
N SER A 67 -5.91 4.97 3.38
CA SER A 67 -6.66 5.26 2.14
C SER A 67 -5.77 5.79 1.01
N LYS A 68 -4.82 6.70 1.29
CA LYS A 68 -3.87 7.24 0.30
C LYS A 68 -2.91 6.17 -0.21
N LEU A 69 -2.46 5.27 0.66
CA LEU A 69 -1.63 4.14 0.28
C LEU A 69 -2.44 3.14 -0.57
N ASP A 70 -3.66 2.80 -0.16
CA ASP A 70 -4.48 1.82 -0.88
C ASP A 70 -4.90 2.32 -2.28
N CYS A 71 -5.21 3.61 -2.43
CA CYS A 71 -5.62 4.19 -3.71
C CYS A 71 -4.55 4.08 -4.80
N GLY A 72 -3.26 4.17 -4.44
CA GLY A 72 -2.16 4.13 -5.40
C GLY A 72 -1.67 2.73 -5.78
N VAL A 73 -2.16 1.68 -5.11
CA VAL A 73 -1.69 0.30 -5.33
C VAL A 73 -1.78 -0.16 -6.78
N PRO A 74 -2.87 0.08 -7.53
CA PRO A 74 -2.94 -0.36 -8.93
C PRO A 74 -1.88 0.29 -9.83
N VAL A 75 -1.39 1.47 -9.44
CA VAL A 75 -0.42 2.23 -10.23
C VAL A 75 1.01 1.85 -9.88
N TYR A 76 1.39 2.00 -8.60
CA TYR A 76 2.78 1.77 -8.17
C TYR A 76 3.04 0.34 -7.69
N GLY A 77 2.02 -0.52 -7.61
CA GLY A 77 2.12 -1.87 -7.02
C GLY A 77 3.12 -2.78 -7.73
N SER A 78 3.45 -2.49 -9.00
CA SER A 78 4.48 -3.17 -9.79
C SER A 78 5.91 -2.69 -9.50
N ALA A 79 6.09 -1.66 -8.68
CA ALA A 79 7.42 -1.15 -8.33
C ALA A 79 8.25 -2.20 -7.58
N ALA A 80 9.58 -2.07 -7.67
CA ALA A 80 10.50 -2.97 -6.98
C ALA A 80 10.22 -3.03 -5.47
N LYS A 81 10.34 -4.23 -4.88
CA LYS A 81 10.10 -4.46 -3.44
C LYS A 81 10.88 -3.49 -2.54
N SER A 82 12.13 -3.16 -2.90
CA SER A 82 12.96 -2.19 -2.19
C SER A 82 12.34 -0.78 -2.16
N THR A 83 11.64 -0.39 -3.23
CA THR A 83 10.94 0.90 -3.31
C THR A 83 9.64 0.85 -2.51
N LEU A 84 8.87 -0.24 -2.60
CA LEU A 84 7.65 -0.42 -1.83
C LEU A 84 7.89 -0.43 -0.31
N LYS A 85 9.02 -1.03 0.15
CA LYS A 85 9.44 -1.03 1.57
C LYS A 85 9.57 0.37 2.17
N MET A 86 9.74 1.41 1.35
CA MET A 86 9.78 2.79 1.83
C MET A 86 8.45 3.22 2.48
N LEU A 87 7.33 2.69 1.99
CA LEU A 87 5.99 2.99 2.52
C LEU A 87 5.71 2.22 3.82
N ASP A 88 6.32 1.05 4.01
CA ASP A 88 6.14 0.24 5.23
C ASP A 88 6.58 1.01 6.49
N SER A 89 7.64 1.83 6.38
CA SER A 89 8.07 2.72 7.47
C SER A 89 6.99 3.69 7.95
N VAL A 90 6.15 4.19 7.02
CA VAL A 90 5.04 5.09 7.33
C VAL A 90 3.91 4.32 8.00
N HIS A 91 3.59 3.13 7.50
CA HIS A 91 2.55 2.27 8.09
C HIS A 91 2.92 1.86 9.51
N HIS A 92 4.12 1.33 9.73
CA HIS A 92 4.57 0.95 11.07
C HIS A 92 4.59 2.14 12.04
N GLN A 93 5.04 3.31 11.59
CA GLN A 93 5.01 4.52 12.41
C GLN A 93 3.58 4.93 12.77
N GLY A 94 2.67 4.89 11.81
CA GLY A 94 1.26 5.21 12.02
C GLY A 94 0.58 4.27 13.01
N LEU A 95 0.80 2.96 12.87
CA LEU A 95 0.26 1.98 13.81
C LEU A 95 0.80 2.19 15.23
N ARG A 96 2.09 2.51 15.39
CA ARG A 96 2.67 2.78 16.72
C ARG A 96 2.04 3.99 17.39
N ILE A 97 1.85 5.07 16.64
CA ILE A 97 1.21 6.29 17.15
C ILE A 97 -0.23 6.00 17.56
N ALA A 98 -0.99 5.33 16.69
CA ALA A 98 -2.40 5.06 16.93
C ALA A 98 -2.64 4.04 18.06
N THR A 99 -1.74 3.06 18.22
CA THR A 99 -1.82 2.04 19.29
C THR A 99 -1.19 2.50 20.61
N GLY A 100 -0.36 3.55 20.57
CA GLY A 100 0.43 4.00 21.72
C GLY A 100 1.60 3.08 22.07
N THR A 101 2.05 2.23 21.13
CA THR A 101 3.16 1.30 21.38
C THR A 101 4.52 1.98 21.28
N PHE A 102 5.51 1.47 22.03
CA PHE A 102 6.86 2.02 22.03
C PHE A 102 7.51 1.98 20.65
N ARG A 103 8.49 2.86 20.42
CA ARG A 103 9.27 2.85 19.18
C ARG A 103 10.07 1.55 18.97
N THR A 104 10.45 0.91 20.07
CA THR A 104 11.25 -0.34 20.11
C THR A 104 10.42 -1.62 20.06
N THR A 105 9.08 -1.53 20.21
CA THR A 105 8.21 -2.71 20.14
C THR A 105 8.44 -3.47 18.82
N PRO A 106 8.52 -4.81 18.81
CA PRO A 106 8.69 -5.57 17.56
C PRO A 106 7.53 -5.32 16.58
N ILE A 107 7.80 -5.35 15.27
CA ILE A 107 6.82 -5.00 14.21
C ILE A 107 5.51 -5.80 14.30
N PRO A 108 5.49 -7.12 14.58
CA PRO A 108 4.24 -7.88 14.62
C PRO A 108 3.23 -7.38 15.68
N SER A 109 3.71 -6.87 16.82
CA SER A 109 2.84 -6.50 17.94
C SER A 109 1.85 -5.36 17.60
N PRO A 110 2.28 -4.21 17.03
CA PRO A 110 1.35 -3.17 16.59
C PRO A 110 0.32 -3.65 15.55
N HIS A 111 0.67 -4.61 14.69
CA HIS A 111 -0.26 -5.19 13.71
C HIS A 111 -1.38 -5.98 14.39
N ILE A 112 -1.04 -6.83 15.35
CA ILE A 112 -2.00 -7.62 16.13
C ILE A 112 -2.92 -6.69 16.93
N ILE A 113 -2.35 -5.73 17.68
CA ILE A 113 -3.12 -4.80 18.52
C ILE A 113 -4.08 -3.93 17.69
N SER A 114 -3.67 -3.51 16.50
CA SER A 114 -4.52 -2.68 15.64
C SER A 114 -5.49 -3.46 14.75
N GLY A 115 -5.32 -4.79 14.64
CA GLY A 115 -6.01 -5.62 13.65
C GLY A 115 -5.67 -5.23 12.20
N GLU A 116 -4.47 -4.69 11.96
CA GLU A 116 -4.05 -4.24 10.63
C GLU A 116 -3.06 -5.21 9.98
N PRO A 117 -3.33 -5.70 8.76
CA PRO A 117 -2.34 -6.50 8.03
C PRO A 117 -1.15 -5.66 7.55
N SER A 118 -0.06 -6.33 7.15
CA SER A 118 1.08 -5.67 6.52
C SER A 118 0.68 -5.04 5.19
N LEU A 119 1.34 -3.94 4.79
CA LEU A 119 1.05 -3.30 3.50
C LEU A 119 1.28 -4.25 2.32
N GLU A 120 2.22 -5.19 2.43
CA GLU A 120 2.42 -6.21 1.40
C GLU A 120 1.15 -7.03 1.18
N LEU A 121 0.57 -7.58 2.25
CA LEU A 121 -0.67 -8.36 2.16
C LEU A 121 -1.83 -7.49 1.66
N ARG A 122 -1.91 -6.24 2.12
CA ARG A 122 -2.93 -5.29 1.65
C ARG A 122 -2.86 -5.05 0.14
N ARG A 123 -1.65 -4.91 -0.41
CA ARG A 123 -1.42 -4.67 -1.84
C ARG A 123 -1.85 -5.85 -2.72
N ARG A 124 -1.91 -7.06 -2.17
CA ARG A 124 -2.34 -8.26 -2.91
C ARG A 124 -3.84 -8.28 -3.20
N ARG A 125 -4.68 -7.80 -2.28
CA ARG A 125 -6.14 -7.88 -2.44
C ARG A 125 -6.66 -7.15 -3.70
N PRO A 126 -6.25 -5.90 -4.00
CA PRO A 126 -6.64 -5.21 -5.23
C PRO A 126 -6.13 -5.90 -6.49
N SER A 127 -4.89 -6.40 -6.48
CA SER A 127 -4.31 -7.07 -7.65
C SER A 127 -5.00 -8.39 -7.95
N LEU A 128 -5.33 -9.20 -6.92
CA LEU A 128 -6.14 -10.40 -7.11
C LEU A 128 -7.54 -10.07 -7.63
N SER A 129 -8.21 -9.07 -7.05
CA SER A 129 -9.55 -8.67 -7.48
C SER A 129 -9.55 -8.22 -8.95
N TYR A 130 -8.52 -7.49 -9.37
CA TYR A 130 -8.34 -7.07 -10.76
C TYR A 130 -8.05 -8.26 -11.69
N PHE A 131 -7.18 -9.18 -11.26
CA PHE A 131 -6.88 -10.41 -12.00
C PHE A 131 -8.14 -11.23 -12.28
N TYR A 132 -8.95 -11.50 -11.26
CA TYR A 132 -10.18 -12.28 -11.42
C TYR A 132 -11.22 -11.58 -12.28
N LYS A 133 -11.33 -10.24 -12.19
CA LYS A 133 -12.20 -9.46 -13.09
C LYS A 133 -11.80 -9.60 -14.56
N ILE A 134 -10.50 -9.54 -14.87
CA ILE A 134 -10.03 -9.77 -16.24
C ILE A 134 -10.27 -11.22 -16.67
N LYS A 135 -10.03 -12.17 -15.76
CA LYS A 135 -10.24 -13.60 -16.05
C LYS A 135 -11.71 -13.93 -16.34
N SER A 136 -12.66 -13.23 -15.72
CA SER A 136 -14.09 -13.44 -15.97
C SER A 136 -14.62 -12.75 -17.23
N ASP A 137 -13.92 -11.74 -17.74
CA ASP A 137 -14.35 -10.95 -18.90
C ASP A 137 -13.54 -11.33 -20.14
N GLU A 138 -14.13 -12.14 -21.01
CA GLU A 138 -13.51 -12.61 -22.25
C GLU A 138 -13.23 -11.48 -23.24
N SER A 139 -13.99 -10.39 -23.16
CA SER A 139 -13.84 -9.21 -24.03
C SER A 139 -12.68 -8.29 -23.59
N HIS A 140 -12.13 -8.51 -22.40
CA HIS A 140 -11.10 -7.64 -21.86
C HIS A 140 -9.79 -7.74 -22.69
N PRO A 141 -9.14 -6.62 -23.08
CA PRO A 141 -7.93 -6.64 -23.90
C PRO A 141 -6.75 -7.44 -23.34
N GLN A 142 -6.75 -7.68 -22.02
CA GLN A 142 -5.72 -8.46 -21.32
C GLN A 142 -6.15 -9.89 -20.97
N HIS A 143 -7.35 -10.33 -21.37
CA HIS A 143 -7.92 -11.63 -21.01
C HIS A 143 -7.02 -12.80 -21.41
N TYR A 144 -6.59 -12.83 -22.67
CA TYR A 144 -5.68 -13.86 -23.20
C TYR A 144 -4.36 -13.97 -22.42
N LYS A 145 -3.82 -12.83 -21.93
CA LYS A 145 -2.59 -12.83 -21.13
C LYS A 145 -2.82 -13.44 -19.75
N VAL A 146 -3.95 -13.16 -19.13
CA VAL A 146 -4.32 -13.59 -17.77
C VAL A 146 -4.65 -15.09 -17.69
N ILE A 147 -5.18 -15.68 -18.77
CA ILE A 147 -5.46 -17.13 -18.86
C ILE A 147 -4.16 -17.96 -18.89
N ASN A 148 -3.01 -17.35 -19.18
CA ASN A 148 -1.75 -18.07 -19.26
C ASN A 148 -1.46 -18.86 -17.95
N PRO A 149 -1.18 -20.18 -18.01
CA PRO A 149 -1.01 -21.04 -16.83
C PRO A 149 0.05 -20.52 -15.85
N PHE A 150 1.10 -19.88 -16.36
CA PHE A 150 2.19 -19.33 -15.56
C PHE A 150 1.70 -18.24 -14.59
N LEU A 151 0.81 -17.36 -15.05
CA LEU A 151 0.24 -16.30 -14.21
C LEU A 151 -0.83 -16.85 -13.26
N GLY A 152 -1.63 -17.82 -13.72
CA GLY A 152 -2.63 -18.50 -12.89
C GLY A 152 -2.02 -19.13 -11.62
N LEU A 153 -0.92 -19.87 -11.76
CA LEU A 153 -0.25 -20.53 -10.63
C LEU A 153 0.30 -19.55 -9.59
N TYR A 154 0.87 -18.42 -10.05
CA TYR A 154 1.41 -17.38 -9.18
C TYR A 154 0.31 -16.78 -8.29
N PHE A 155 -0.81 -16.38 -8.89
CA PHE A 155 -1.94 -15.80 -8.15
C PHE A 155 -2.71 -16.82 -7.30
N GLN A 156 -2.76 -18.09 -7.68
CA GLN A 156 -3.37 -19.16 -6.88
C GLN A 156 -2.55 -19.42 -5.60
N SER A 157 -1.22 -19.47 -5.72
CA SER A 157 -0.31 -19.64 -4.58
C SER A 157 -0.40 -18.46 -3.60
N ASP A 158 -0.47 -17.23 -4.11
CA ASP A 158 -0.62 -16.01 -3.31
C ASP A 158 -1.99 -15.90 -2.62
N TYR A 159 -3.05 -16.43 -3.24
CA TYR A 159 -4.39 -16.48 -2.65
C TYR A 159 -4.45 -17.43 -1.45
N LEU A 160 -3.93 -18.66 -1.62
CA LEU A 160 -3.88 -19.67 -0.56
C LEU A 160 -3.03 -19.21 0.62
N LEU A 161 -1.88 -18.57 0.35
CA LEU A 161 -1.04 -17.99 1.39
C LEU A 161 -1.77 -16.87 2.15
N SER A 162 -2.55 -16.05 1.45
CA SER A 162 -3.33 -14.97 2.07
C SER A 162 -4.48 -15.50 2.92
N GLN A 163 -5.13 -16.61 2.51
CA GLN A 163 -6.17 -17.28 3.31
C GLN A 163 -5.59 -17.99 4.54
N LEU A 164 -4.45 -18.67 4.40
CA LEU A 164 -3.74 -19.30 5.52
C LEU A 164 -3.36 -18.25 6.58
N LEU A 165 -2.74 -17.16 6.17
CA LEU A 165 -2.36 -16.07 7.09
C LEU A 165 -3.56 -15.38 7.73
N ALA A 166 -4.69 -15.24 7.02
CA ALA A 166 -5.92 -14.72 7.61
C ALA A 166 -6.50 -15.69 8.66
N SER A 167 -6.45 -17.00 8.40
CA SER A 167 -6.96 -18.04 9.29
C SER A 167 -6.11 -18.23 10.56
N GLU A 168 -4.81 -17.91 10.52
CA GLU A 168 -3.96 -17.93 11.72
C GLU A 168 -4.14 -16.69 12.60
N LEU A 169 -4.47 -15.54 11.99
CA LEU A 169 -4.76 -14.31 12.75
C LEU A 169 -6.13 -14.32 13.44
N GLU A 170 -7.08 -15.14 12.98
CA GLU A 170 -8.38 -15.33 13.65
C GLU A 170 -8.35 -16.38 14.79
N LYS A 171 -7.27 -17.16 14.89
CA LYS A 171 -7.09 -18.19 15.93
C LYS A 171 -6.29 -17.73 17.16
N SER A 172 -5.83 -16.48 17.19
CA SER A 172 -5.08 -15.86 18.30
C SER A 172 -5.87 -14.74 18.96
#